data_AF-A0A533UJ05-F1
#
_entry.id   AF-A0A533UJ05-F1
#
_cell.length_a   1.000
_cell.length_b   1.000
_cell.length_c   1.000
_cell.angle_alpha   90.00
_cell.angle_beta   90.00
_cell.angle_gamma   90.00
#
_symmetry.space_group_name_H-M   'P 1'
#
loop_
_entity.id
_entity.type
_entity.pdbx_description
1 polymer ?
#
loop_
_entity_poly.entity_id
_entity_poly.type
_entity_poly.pdbx_seq_one_letter_code
_entity_poly.pdbx_strand_id
1 'polypeptide(L)' 'MSTTEDKPKGNFVIVTLKMPNGEEHTIPLPPKKFSSGRLGYYSQIPSFIYNDEVYGGQIQVWKKGKEIESLSPK' A
#
# COMPACT_ATOMS: atom_id res chain seq x y z
N MET A 1 -10.06 -12.77 -27.29
CA MET A 1 -9.69 -11.48 -26.70
C MET A 1 -9.63 -11.67 -25.20
N SER A 2 -8.42 -11.85 -24.64
CA SER A 2 -8.24 -12.15 -23.22
C SER A 2 -8.30 -10.85 -22.42
N THR A 3 -9.31 -10.72 -21.55
CA THR A 3 -9.56 -9.53 -20.73
C THR A 3 -8.47 -9.40 -19.67
N THR A 4 -7.55 -8.48 -19.89
CA THR A 4 -6.44 -8.14 -18.99
C THR A 4 -6.97 -7.38 -17.76
N GLU A 5 -7.55 -8.08 -16.79
CA GLU A 5 -8.01 -7.51 -15.51
C GLU A 5 -7.04 -7.81 -14.34
N ASP A 6 -5.76 -8.06 -14.61
CA ASP A 6 -4.79 -8.46 -13.56
C ASP A 6 -4.12 -7.27 -12.83
N LYS A 7 -4.62 -6.02 -13.00
CA LYS A 7 -4.11 -4.84 -12.29
C LYS A 7 -5.23 -3.89 -11.85
N PRO A 8 -5.12 -3.25 -10.66
CA PRO A 8 -5.96 -2.13 -10.28
C PRO A 8 -6.00 -1.06 -11.38
N LYS A 9 -7.17 -0.51 -11.71
CA LYS A 9 -7.30 0.63 -12.63
C LYS A 9 -6.76 1.89 -11.92
N GLY A 10 -5.51 2.26 -12.24
CA GLY A 10 -4.81 3.44 -11.75
C GLY A 10 -3.29 3.24 -11.81
N ASN A 11 -2.54 4.23 -12.29
CA ASN A 11 -1.09 4.09 -12.55
C ASN A 11 -0.27 3.83 -11.27
N PHE A 12 -0.62 4.46 -10.15
CA PHE A 12 0.03 4.30 -8.84
C PHE A 12 -0.78 5.01 -7.76
N VAL A 13 -0.65 4.58 -6.51
CA VAL A 13 -1.08 5.34 -5.33
C VAL A 13 0.11 6.14 -4.80
N ILE A 14 -0.11 7.27 -4.16
CA ILE A 14 0.95 8.04 -3.49
C ILE A 14 0.71 7.96 -1.99
N VAL A 15 1.78 7.70 -1.23
CA VAL A 15 1.79 7.88 0.22
C VAL A 15 2.79 8.96 0.58
N THR A 16 2.40 9.83 1.50
CA THR A 16 3.27 10.84 2.08
C THR A 16 3.53 10.47 3.54
N LEU A 17 4.79 10.19 3.88
CA LEU A 17 5.23 10.02 5.27
C LEU A 17 5.61 11.39 5.81
N LYS A 18 4.89 11.87 6.82
CA LYS A 18 5.17 13.14 7.49
C LYS A 18 5.84 12.87 8.83
N MET A 19 7.09 13.32 8.95
CA MET A 19 7.88 13.20 10.16
C MET A 19 7.50 14.29 11.18
N PRO A 20 7.75 14.07 12.49
CA PRO A 20 7.41 15.06 13.52
C PRO A 20 8.12 16.42 13.38
N ASN A 21 9.25 16.49 12.68
CA ASN A 21 9.93 17.75 12.35
C ASN A 21 9.28 18.51 11.17
N GLY A 22 8.26 17.93 10.53
CA GLY A 22 7.60 18.48 9.35
C GLY A 22 8.17 18.03 8.01
N GLU A 23 9.21 17.19 7.98
CA GLU A 23 9.75 16.60 6.76
C GLU A 23 8.76 15.62 6.13
N GLU A 24 8.64 15.64 4.80
CA GLU A 24 7.69 14.82 4.06
C GLU A 24 8.37 13.95 3.00
N HIS A 25 8.16 12.64 3.06
CA HIS A 25 8.65 11.69 2.07
C HIS A 25 7.49 11.14 1.24
N THR A 26 7.49 11.50 -0.04
CA THR A 26 6.47 11.04 -1.00
C THR A 26 6.93 9.77 -1.69
N ILE A 27 6.16 8.70 -1.57
CA ILE A 27 6.49 7.38 -2.07
C ILE A 27 5.39 6.92 -3.04
N PRO A 28 5.72 6.63 -4.31
CA PRO A 28 4.79 5.99 -5.22
C PRO A 28 4.64 4.51 -4.85
N LEU A 29 3.39 4.06 -4.77
CA LEU A 29 2.99 2.68 -4.55
C LEU A 29 2.44 2.11 -5.85
N PRO A 30 3.26 1.39 -6.64
CA PRO A 30 2.79 0.70 -7.83
C PRO A 30 1.81 -0.43 -7.45
N PRO A 31 0.90 -0.77 -8.37
CA PRO A 31 0.01 -1.92 -8.20
C PRO A 31 0.81 -3.24 -8.11
N LYS A 32 0.40 -4.12 -7.20
CA LYS A 32 1.01 -5.43 -6.98
C LYS A 32 -0.05 -6.49 -6.70
N LYS A 33 0.14 -7.67 -7.28
CA LYS A 33 -0.54 -8.91 -6.89
C LYS A 33 0.32 -9.61 -5.84
N PHE A 34 -0.23 -9.79 -4.66
CA PHE A 34 0.45 -10.48 -3.56
C PHE A 34 0.37 -12.00 -3.74
N SER A 35 1.25 -12.75 -3.09
CA SER A 35 1.27 -14.22 -3.14
C SER A 35 -0.04 -14.85 -2.64
N SER A 36 -0.78 -14.14 -1.79
CA SER A 36 -2.14 -14.51 -1.34
C SER A 36 -3.23 -14.35 -2.40
N GLY A 37 -2.89 -13.89 -3.62
CA GLY A 37 -3.83 -13.57 -4.69
C GLY A 37 -4.51 -12.20 -4.53
N ARG A 38 -4.27 -11.48 -3.42
CA ARG A 38 -4.80 -10.13 -3.21
C ARG A 38 -4.19 -9.14 -4.20
N LEU A 39 -5.02 -8.26 -4.75
CA LEU A 39 -4.59 -7.10 -5.50
C LEU A 39 -4.48 -5.90 -4.56
N GLY A 40 -3.40 -5.15 -4.68
CA GLY A 40 -3.18 -3.94 -3.93
C GLY A 40 -2.01 -3.15 -4.46
N TYR A 41 -1.31 -2.45 -3.58
CA TYR A 41 -0.20 -1.57 -3.89
C TYR A 41 0.94 -1.81 -2.90
N TYR A 42 2.17 -1.67 -3.37
CA TYR A 42 3.35 -1.97 -2.57
C TYR A 42 4.53 -1.11 -2.99
N SER A 43 5.28 -0.62 -2.02
CA SER A 43 6.58 0.00 -2.27
C SER A 43 7.55 -0.25 -1.12
N GLN A 44 8.84 -0.19 -1.43
CA GLN A 44 9.90 -0.09 -0.43
C GLN A 44 10.09 1.38 -0.07
N ILE A 45 10.25 1.68 1.21
CA ILE A 45 10.58 3.00 1.70
C ILE A 45 12.12 3.09 1.67
N PRO A 46 12.71 3.95 0.82
CA PRO A 46 14.16 4.16 0.82
C PRO A 46 14.63 4.56 2.21
N SER A 47 15.84 4.14 2.60
CA SER A 47 16.39 4.53 3.89
C SER A 47 16.56 6.04 3.96
N PHE A 48 16.18 6.63 5.09
CA PHE A 48 16.34 8.05 5.38
C PHE A 48 16.79 8.23 6.83
N ILE A 49 17.45 9.36 7.13
CA ILE A 49 17.95 9.67 8.47
C ILE A 49 16.99 10.66 9.11
N TYR A 50 16.58 10.38 10.34
CA TYR A 50 15.77 11.29 11.16
C TYR A 50 16.26 11.22 12.61
N ASN A 51 16.55 12.36 13.22
CA ASN A 51 17.11 12.45 14.59
C ASN A 51 18.30 11.51 14.83
N ASP A 52 19.28 11.49 13.91
CA ASP A 52 20.47 10.63 13.95
C ASP A 52 20.20 9.11 13.89
N GLU A 53 18.95 8.71 13.65
CA GLU A 53 18.54 7.32 13.47
C GLU A 53 18.21 7.03 12.00
N VAL A 54 18.48 5.80 11.56
CA VAL A 54 18.19 5.36 10.20
C VAL A 54 16.84 4.66 10.15
N TYR A 55 15.91 5.23 9.40
CA TYR A 55 14.59 4.68 9.14
C TYR A 55 14.54 4.07 7.75
N GLY A 56 13.69 3.06 7.57
CA GLY A 56 13.43 2.39 6.31
C GLY A 56 12.36 1.34 6.49
N GLY A 57 11.84 0.79 5.40
CA GLY A 57 10.82 -0.25 5.52
C GLY A 57 10.04 -0.52 4.25
N GLN A 58 8.82 -0.99 4.43
CA GLN A 58 7.94 -1.35 3.34
C GLN A 58 6.51 -0.97 3.65
N ILE A 59 5.77 -0.57 2.62
CA ILE A 59 4.34 -0.28 2.73
C ILE A 59 3.54 -1.16 1.79
N GLN A 60 2.46 -1.74 2.31
CA GLN A 60 1.54 -2.59 1.57
C GLN A 60 0.12 -2.13 1.86
N VAL A 61 -0.66 -1.89 0.81
CA VAL A 61 -2.07 -1.50 0.89
C VAL A 61 -2.87 -2.44 0.03
N TRP A 62 -3.90 -3.07 0.58
CA TRP A 62 -4.82 -3.89 -0.20
C TRP A 62 -6.24 -3.68 0.29
N LYS A 63 -7.21 -4.00 -0.57
CA LYS A 63 -8.62 -3.96 -0.18
C LYS A 63 -8.86 -5.00 0.90
N LYS A 64 -9.25 -4.57 2.12
CA LYS A 64 -9.77 -5.49 3.13
C LYS A 64 -11.00 -6.17 2.52
N GLY A 65 -11.05 -7.50 2.51
CA GLY A 65 -12.28 -8.21 2.14
C GLY A 65 -13.42 -7.68 3.00
N LYS A 66 -14.65 -7.60 2.47
CA LYS A 66 -15.80 -7.28 3.32
C LYS A 66 -15.76 -8.27 4.48
N GLU A 67 -15.67 -7.75 5.70
CA GLU A 67 -16.16 -8.51 6.84
C GLU A 67 -17.64 -8.71 6.52
N ILE A 68 -18.00 -9.90 6.04
CA ILE A 68 -19.38 -10.34 6.08
C ILE A 68 -19.60 -10.69 7.56
N GLU A 69 -19.62 -9.66 8.39
CA GLU A 69 -20.00 -9.77 9.79
C GLU A 69 -21.52 -9.98 9.78
N SER A 70 -21.89 -11.27 9.77
CA SER A 70 -23.12 -11.79 10.37
C SER A 70 -24.41 -10.98 10.13
N LEU A 71 -24.96 -11.07 8.92
CA LEU A 71 -26.42 -11.13 8.76
C LEU A 71 -26.87 -12.58 8.95
N SER A 72 -26.72 -13.10 10.17
CA SER A 72 -27.53 -14.23 10.61
C SER A 72 -28.80 -13.64 11.22
N PRO A 73 -29.97 -13.75 10.56
CA PRO A 73 -31.22 -13.43 11.23
C PRO A 73 -31.38 -14.39 12.42
N LYS A 74 -31.51 -13.84 13.62
CA LYS A 74 -32.07 -14.55 14.77
C LYS A 74 -33.58 -14.67 14.61
#